data_AF-C8NGE2-F1
#
_entry.id   AF-C8NGE2-F1
#
_cell.length_a   1.000
_cell.length_b   1.000
_cell.length_c   1.000
_cell.angle_alpha   90.00
_cell.angle_beta   90.00
_cell.angle_gamma   90.00
#
_symmetry.space_group_name_H-M   'P 1'
#
loop_
_entity.id
_entity.type
_entity.pdbx_description
1 polymer ?
#
loop_
_entity_poly.entity_id
_entity_poly.type
_entity_poly.pdbx_seq_one_letter_code
_entity_poly.pdbx_strand_id
1 'polypeptide(L)'
;MSFIRKNVLLEEGTYLYYLHEESLFHEESYKELCVYIEGLESISLEDFKNLVFLHHQVIRHLVYHFDPVDIVELKNFPTDYWEVIERIDIAVKRITQKVKC
;
A
#
# COMPACT_ATOMS: atom_id res chain seq x y z
N MET A 1 -6.61 -0.50 -16.80
CA MET A 1 -5.57 -0.93 -15.84
C MET A 1 -6.05 -0.60 -14.44
N SER A 2 -6.02 -1.57 -13.51
CA SER A 2 -6.49 -1.37 -12.13
C SER A 2 -5.61 -0.37 -11.36
N PHE A 3 -6.16 0.31 -10.35
CA PHE A 3 -5.37 1.24 -9.53
C PHE A 3 -4.29 0.52 -8.73
N ILE A 4 -4.53 -0.75 -8.37
CA ILE A 4 -3.53 -1.65 -7.79
C ILE A 4 -2.33 -1.81 -8.75
N ARG A 5 -2.59 -2.12 -10.02
CA ARG A 5 -1.51 -2.31 -11.01
C ARG A 5 -0.72 -1.03 -11.25
N LYS A 6 -1.37 0.14 -11.25
CA LYS A 6 -0.67 1.43 -11.34
C LYS A 6 0.33 1.63 -10.19
N ASN A 7 -0.08 1.30 -8.97
CA ASN A 7 0.80 1.37 -7.79
C ASN A 7 1.98 0.40 -7.91
N VAL A 8 1.75 -0.84 -8.38
CA VAL A 8 2.82 -1.82 -8.58
C VAL A 8 3.81 -1.38 -9.68
N LEU A 9 3.34 -0.65 -10.68
CA LEU A 9 4.17 -0.08 -11.74
C LEU A 9 4.86 1.23 -11.35
N LEU A 10 4.68 1.70 -10.11
CA LEU A 10 5.22 2.98 -9.64
C LEU A 10 4.85 4.14 -10.56
N GLU A 11 3.60 4.17 -11.05
CA GLU A 11 3.12 5.32 -11.83
C GLU A 11 3.15 6.58 -10.96
N GLU A 12 3.62 7.69 -11.55
CA GLU A 12 3.70 9.00 -10.89
C GLU A 12 2.36 9.37 -10.24
N GLY A 13 2.41 9.84 -9.00
CA GLY A 13 1.23 10.18 -8.21
C GLY A 13 0.57 9.01 -7.47
N THR A 14 1.03 7.77 -7.67
CA THR A 14 0.55 6.63 -6.86
C THR A 14 1.23 6.57 -5.49
N TYR A 15 0.58 5.92 -4.51
CA TYR A 15 1.14 5.83 -3.16
C TYR A 15 2.50 5.12 -3.16
N LEU A 16 2.62 3.99 -3.87
CA LEU A 16 3.88 3.26 -3.95
C LEU A 16 4.99 4.05 -4.66
N TYR A 17 4.65 4.90 -5.63
CA TYR A 17 5.61 5.83 -6.24
C TYR A 17 6.19 6.78 -5.19
N TYR A 18 5.33 7.47 -4.41
CA TYR A 18 5.81 8.36 -3.34
C TYR A 18 6.64 7.61 -2.30
N LEU A 19 6.18 6.44 -1.89
CA LEU A 19 6.83 5.64 -0.86
C LEU A 19 8.22 5.16 -1.30
N HIS A 20 8.36 4.67 -2.53
CA HIS A 20 9.58 4.05 -3.04
C HIS A 20 10.54 5.08 -3.68
N GLU A 21 10.05 5.90 -4.61
CA GLU A 21 10.88 6.82 -5.39
C GLU A 21 11.20 8.11 -4.64
N GLU A 22 10.25 8.63 -3.86
CA GLU A 22 10.43 9.90 -3.14
C GLU A 22 10.79 9.75 -1.67
N SER A 23 10.78 8.51 -1.15
CA SER A 23 10.93 8.20 0.27
C SER A 23 9.95 9.03 1.11
N LEU A 24 8.70 9.12 0.65
CA LEU A 24 7.67 9.98 1.22
C LEU A 24 6.45 9.16 1.59
N PHE A 25 6.07 9.20 2.86
CA PHE A 25 4.75 8.76 3.27
C PHE A 25 3.71 9.82 2.88
N HIS A 26 3.14 9.69 1.68
CA HIS A 26 2.13 10.60 1.18
C HIS A 26 0.73 10.16 1.63
N GLU A 27 0.22 10.78 2.69
CA GLU A 27 -1.00 10.36 3.38
C GLU A 27 -2.25 10.37 2.48
N GLU A 28 -2.38 11.35 1.58
CA GLU A 28 -3.54 11.47 0.70
C GLU A 28 -3.63 10.29 -0.28
N SER A 29 -2.52 9.95 -0.95
CA SER A 29 -2.50 8.83 -1.90
C SER A 29 -2.62 7.47 -1.20
N TYR A 30 -2.14 7.36 0.05
CA TYR A 30 -2.40 6.19 0.89
C TYR A 30 -3.89 6.02 1.19
N LYS A 31 -4.59 7.09 1.57
CA LYS A 31 -6.04 7.07 1.83
C LYS A 31 -6.82 6.72 0.57
N GLU A 32 -6.46 7.30 -0.57
CA GLU A 32 -7.08 6.97 -1.86
C GLU A 32 -6.94 5.48 -2.21
N LEU A 33 -5.75 4.92 -2.00
CA LEU A 33 -5.50 3.50 -2.21
C LEU A 33 -6.37 2.62 -1.30
N CYS A 34 -6.48 2.94 -0.01
CA CYS A 34 -7.33 2.19 0.90
C CYS A 34 -8.81 2.27 0.50
N VAL A 35 -9.31 3.48 0.20
CA VAL A 35 -10.69 3.69 -0.27
C VAL A 35 -10.97 2.91 -1.55
N TYR A 36 -10.03 2.90 -2.50
CA TYR A 36 -10.15 2.12 -3.72
C TYR A 36 -10.30 0.62 -3.41
N ILE A 37 -9.42 0.05 -2.58
CA ILE A 37 -9.44 -1.38 -2.22
C ILE A 37 -10.73 -1.74 -1.49
N GLU A 38 -11.17 -0.90 -0.53
CA GLU A 38 -12.40 -1.10 0.22
C GLU A 38 -13.66 -1.07 -0.67
N GLY A 39 -13.64 -0.24 -1.72
CA GLY A 39 -14.72 -0.11 -2.70
C GLY A 39 -14.80 -1.24 -3.72
N LEU A 40 -13.84 -2.17 -3.75
CA LEU A 40 -13.88 -3.30 -4.68
C LEU A 40 -14.99 -4.29 -4.31
N GLU A 41 -15.88 -4.55 -5.27
CA GLU A 41 -16.90 -5.61 -5.18
C GLU A 41 -16.35 -6.99 -5.58
N SER A 42 -15.35 -7.02 -6.46
CA SER A 42 -14.65 -8.22 -6.89
C SER A 42 -13.23 -7.88 -7.30
N ILE A 43 -12.35 -8.88 -7.36
CA ILE A 43 -10.96 -8.73 -7.77
C ILE A 43 -10.56 -9.90 -8.67
N SER A 44 -9.76 -9.62 -9.70
CA SER A 44 -9.16 -10.65 -10.54
C SER A 44 -8.03 -11.37 -9.77
N LEU A 45 -7.70 -12.60 -10.14
CA LEU A 45 -6.56 -13.32 -9.51
C LEU A 45 -5.23 -12.56 -9.73
N GLU A 46 -5.06 -11.91 -10.87
CA GLU A 46 -3.87 -11.12 -11.17
C GLU A 46 -3.78 -9.88 -10.26
N ASP A 47 -4.87 -9.11 -10.15
CA ASP A 47 -4.92 -7.96 -9.26
C ASP A 47 -4.80 -8.36 -7.79
N PHE A 48 -5.29 -9.54 -7.40
CA PHE A 48 -5.12 -10.06 -6.05
C PHE A 48 -3.65 -10.32 -5.72
N LYS A 49 -2.88 -10.93 -6.64
CA LYS A 49 -1.43 -11.11 -6.46
C LYS A 49 -0.71 -9.77 -6.34
N ASN A 50 -1.09 -8.80 -7.16
CA ASN A 50 -0.54 -7.45 -7.10
C ASN A 50 -0.90 -6.73 -5.80
N LEU A 51 -2.11 -6.94 -5.27
CA LEU A 51 -2.54 -6.40 -3.99
C LEU A 51 -1.73 -6.98 -2.82
N VAL A 52 -1.50 -8.29 -2.82
CA VAL A 52 -0.65 -8.96 -1.81
C VAL A 52 0.78 -8.42 -1.89
N PHE A 53 1.33 -8.24 -3.09
CA PHE A 53 2.63 -7.59 -3.27
C PHE A 53 2.64 -6.17 -2.69
N LEU A 54 1.65 -5.35 -3.05
CA LEU A 54 1.53 -3.98 -2.59
C LEU A 54 1.47 -3.91 -1.07
N HIS A 55 0.64 -4.75 -0.45
CA HIS A 55 0.48 -4.83 1.01
C HIS A 55 1.82 -5.10 1.71
N HIS A 56 2.58 -6.08 1.22
CA HIS A 56 3.92 -6.35 1.74
C HIS A 56 4.89 -5.17 1.55
N GLN A 57 4.81 -4.44 0.44
CA GLN A 57 5.68 -3.29 0.23
C GLN A 57 5.39 -2.17 1.22
N VAL A 58 4.12 -1.89 1.52
CA VAL A 58 3.77 -0.88 2.55
C VAL A 58 4.40 -1.23 3.89
N ILE A 59 4.22 -2.47 4.35
CA ILE A 59 4.77 -2.92 5.64
C ILE A 59 6.31 -2.87 5.62
N ARG A 60 6.95 -3.33 4.54
CA ARG A 60 8.41 -3.33 4.45
C ARG A 60 9.01 -1.94 4.53
N HIS A 61 8.45 -0.94 3.83
CA HIS A 61 8.97 0.43 3.90
C HIS A 61 8.76 1.06 5.27
N LEU A 62 7.65 0.77 5.95
CA LEU A 62 7.43 1.22 7.33
C LEU A 62 8.42 0.56 8.30
N VAL A 63 8.72 -0.72 8.13
CA VAL A 63 9.66 -1.45 8.99
C VAL A 63 11.11 -1.03 8.74
N TYR A 64 11.49 -0.77 7.48
CA TYR A 64 12.84 -0.34 7.14
C TYR A 64 13.24 0.95 7.82
N HIS A 65 12.30 1.87 8.05
CA HIS A 65 12.55 3.07 8.83
C HIS A 65 13.15 2.82 10.24
N PHE A 66 12.90 1.64 10.82
CA PHE A 66 13.43 1.26 12.14
C PHE A 66 14.75 0.47 12.06
N ASP A 67 15.25 0.18 10.85
CA ASP A 67 16.52 -0.52 10.68
C ASP A 67 17.67 0.44 11.07
N PRO A 68 18.54 0.08 12.03
CA PRO A 68 19.66 0.92 12.45
C PRO A 68 20.68 1.24 11.34
N VAL A 69 20.64 0.50 10.22
CA VAL A 69 21.47 0.78 9.03
C VAL A 69 20.72 1.50 7.91
N ASP A 70 19.46 1.88 8.13
CA ASP A 70 18.72 2.65 7.13
C ASP A 70 19.32 4.06 7.00
N ILE A 71 19.81 4.34 5.79
CA ILE A 71 20.39 5.65 5.43
C ILE A 71 19.35 6.56 4.78
N VAL A 72 18.14 6.04 4.50
CA VAL A 72 17.06 6.76 3.82
C VAL A 72 15.97 7.06 4.84
N GLU A 73 15.87 8.33 5.25
CA GLU A 73 14.78 8.76 6.12
C GLU A 73 13.46 8.82 5.34
N LEU A 74 12.47 8.03 5.76
CA LEU A 74 11.11 8.14 5.25
C LEU A 74 10.48 9.44 5.74
N LYS A 75 10.27 10.39 4.82
CA LYS A 75 9.65 11.69 5.09
C LYS A 75 8.19 11.51 5.45
N ASN A 76 7.71 12.36 6.36
CA ASN A 76 6.33 12.35 6.87
C ASN A 76 5.93 10.99 7.47
N PHE A 77 6.87 10.28 8.10
CA PHE A 77 6.57 9.01 8.76
C PHE A 77 5.36 9.17 9.70
N PRO A 78 4.35 8.29 9.59
CA PRO A 78 3.10 8.46 10.33
C PRO A 78 3.33 8.29 11.83
N THR A 79 2.78 9.21 12.63
CA THR A 79 2.85 9.16 14.10
C THR A 79 2.22 7.88 14.65
N ASP A 80 1.10 7.44 14.05
CA ASP A 80 0.44 6.17 14.34
C ASP A 80 0.57 5.21 13.14
N TYR A 81 1.76 4.63 12.99
CA TYR A 81 2.01 3.63 11.94
C TYR A 81 1.23 2.33 12.16
N TRP A 82 0.72 2.07 13.36
CA TRP A 82 -0.14 0.91 13.63
C TRP A 82 -1.51 1.09 12.98
N GLU A 83 -2.10 2.28 13.06
CA GLU A 83 -3.35 2.59 12.34
C GLU A 83 -3.19 2.41 10.83
N VAL A 84 -2.04 2.82 10.27
CA VAL A 84 -1.71 2.64 8.85
C VAL A 84 -1.62 1.15 8.48
N ILE A 85 -0.99 0.32 9.31
CA ILE A 85 -0.92 -1.12 9.06
C ILE A 85 -2.32 -1.76 9.17
N GLU A 86 -3.06 -1.43 10.23
CA GLU A 86 -4.39 -2.00 10.48
C GLU A 86 -5.38 -1.65 9.36
N ARG A 87 -5.34 -0.41 8.85
CA ARG A 87 -6.26 0.03 7.79
C ARG A 87 -6.06 -0.74 6.49
N ILE A 88 -4.81 -0.93 6.05
CA ILE A 88 -4.54 -1.70 4.84
C ILE A 88 -4.82 -3.19 5.04
N ASP A 89 -4.57 -3.74 6.24
CA ASP A 89 -4.94 -5.11 6.62
C ASP A 89 -6.44 -5.34 6.50
N ILE A 90 -7.26 -4.41 7.01
CA ILE A 90 -8.73 -4.48 6.91
C ILE A 90 -9.18 -4.46 5.44
N ALA A 91 -8.60 -3.57 4.63
CA ALA A 91 -8.93 -3.46 3.21
C ALA A 91 -8.62 -4.75 2.45
N VAL A 92 -7.42 -5.32 2.65
CA VAL A 92 -7.00 -6.60 2.04
C VAL A 92 -7.88 -7.75 2.53
N LYS A 93 -8.12 -7.86 3.83
CA LYS A 93 -8.96 -8.92 4.40
C LYS A 93 -10.37 -8.90 3.82
N ARG A 94 -10.99 -7.73 3.67
CA ARG A 94 -12.32 -7.60 3.06
C ARG A 94 -12.37 -8.15 1.64
N ILE A 95 -11.38 -7.85 0.81
CA ILE A 95 -11.41 -8.29 -0.60
C ILE A 95 -11.02 -9.76 -0.75
N THR A 96 -10.18 -10.32 0.14
CA THR A 96 -9.86 -11.76 0.14
C THR A 96 -11.11 -12.65 0.31
N GLN A 97 -12.09 -12.19 1.08
CA GLN A 97 -13.38 -12.87 1.28
C GLN A 97 -14.26 -12.87 0.03
N LYS A 98 -13.95 -12.00 -0.95
CA LYS A 98 -14.71 -11.84 -2.20
C LYS A 98 -14.01 -12.45 -3.41
N VAL A 99 -12.86 -13.11 -3.22
CA VAL A 99 -12.19 -13.84 -4.29
C VAL A 99 -13.09 -14.99 -4.70
N LYS A 100 -13.68 -14.91 -5.89
CA LYS A 100 -14.47 -16.00 -6.46
C LYS A 100 -13.48 -17.05 -7.00
N CYS A 101 -13.41 -18.19 -6.32
CA CYS A 101 -12.71 -19.39 -6.80
C CYS A 101 -13.49 -20.05 -7.94
#